data_AF-A0A0D3LHX9-F1
#
_entry.id   AF-A0A0D3LHX9-F1
#
_cell.length_a   1.000
_cell.length_b   1.000
_cell.length_c   1.000
_cell.angle_alpha   90.00
_cell.angle_beta   90.00
_cell.angle_gamma   90.00
#
_symmetry.space_group_name_H-M   'P 1'
#
loop_
_entity.id
_entity.type
_entity.pdbx_description
1 polymer ?
#
loop_
_entity_poly.entity_id
_entity_poly.type
_entity_poly.pdbx_seq_one_letter_code
_entity_poly.pdbx_strand_id
1 'polypeptide(L)'
;MLNCSFPSTKYPAAMEIILESNFDQAFKTKVVGVTYSNTDGTLRQNLLKDLKEGEPVYLIRDRKNEHSKYAVAVYNQKNQQLGYLPDDNRLSSHMDMGGETKAFIFRKLGGPSFFERLFGQTGKSYGLILEVTKGNFDWKKVAPIQDEDKKIASRALSAKNLESSDPAKAIEAYLEIIESIKQFDCKSDLHQYWRRVRLPVDRISLLYDKAKQYDKGISILLWYFSYEDVYPPSPSVLKTMQQRLEKMKSKISKQEA
;
A
#
# COMPACT_ATOMS: atom_id res chain seq x y z
N MET A 1 22.99 42.11 18.75
CA MET A 1 21.61 41.99 18.25
C MET A 1 21.70 41.89 16.73
N LEU A 2 21.63 40.68 16.18
CA LEU A 2 21.81 40.42 14.75
C LEU A 2 20.45 40.42 14.06
N ASN A 3 20.22 41.43 13.22
CA ASN A 3 19.10 41.52 12.29
C ASN A 3 19.27 40.47 11.19
N CYS A 4 18.47 39.41 11.23
CA CYS A 4 18.30 38.48 10.12
C CYS A 4 17.06 38.90 9.33
N SER A 5 17.24 39.81 8.36
CA SER A 5 16.28 40.05 7.30
C SER A 5 16.40 38.93 6.26
N PHE A 6 15.39 38.05 6.22
CA PHE A 6 15.23 37.07 5.14
C PHE A 6 14.85 37.79 3.83
N PRO A 7 15.46 37.44 2.69
CA PRO A 7 15.02 37.98 1.41
C PRO A 7 13.63 37.42 1.09
N SER A 8 12.66 38.31 0.90
CA SER A 8 11.34 37.96 0.39
C SER A 8 11.50 37.57 -1.09
N THR A 9 11.61 36.28 -1.39
CA THR A 9 11.36 35.80 -2.74
C THR A 9 9.85 35.82 -2.95
N LYS A 10 9.38 36.87 -3.62
CA LYS A 10 8.06 36.90 -4.25
C LYS A 10 8.00 35.72 -5.20
N TYR A 11 7.38 34.62 -4.78
CA TYR A 11 6.94 33.61 -5.72
C TYR A 11 5.90 34.26 -6.63
N PRO A 12 6.11 34.29 -7.96
CA PRO A 12 5.07 34.77 -8.86
C PRO A 12 3.83 33.90 -8.69
N ALA A 13 2.69 34.57 -8.78
CA ALA A 13 1.36 33.99 -8.69
C ALA A 13 1.24 32.70 -9.52
N ALA A 14 0.61 31.70 -8.90
CA ALA A 14 -0.10 30.59 -9.53
C ALA A 14 0.36 30.23 -10.95
N MET A 15 1.46 29.48 -11.04
CA MET A 15 1.72 28.67 -12.23
C MET A 15 0.76 27.48 -12.15
N GLU A 16 -0.46 27.69 -12.64
CA GLU A 16 -1.42 26.64 -12.96
C GLU A 16 -0.85 25.85 -14.14
N ILE A 17 0.16 25.01 -13.85
CA ILE A 17 0.58 24.01 -14.81
C ILE A 17 -0.50 22.94 -14.79
N ILE A 18 -1.44 23.04 -15.72
CA ILE A 18 -2.23 21.89 -16.17
C ILE A 18 -1.23 20.93 -16.82
N LEU A 19 -0.57 20.13 -15.99
CA LEU A 19 0.18 18.95 -16.41
C LEU A 19 -0.85 17.86 -16.72
N GLU A 20 -1.55 18.02 -17.85
CA GLU A 20 -2.17 16.91 -18.55
C GLU A 20 -1.09 16.07 -19.27
N SER A 21 0.01 15.77 -18.59
CA SER A 21 0.89 14.70 -19.05
C SER A 21 0.17 13.40 -18.70
N ASN A 22 -0.50 12.79 -19.68
CA ASN A 22 -0.94 11.41 -19.59
C ASN A 22 0.29 10.53 -19.34
N PHE A 23 0.53 10.19 -18.07
CA PHE A 23 1.60 9.27 -17.71
C PHE A 23 1.12 7.85 -17.97
N ASP A 24 1.15 7.46 -19.24
CA ASP A 24 0.86 6.09 -19.64
C ASP A 24 2.17 5.31 -19.70
N GLN A 25 2.37 4.40 -18.74
CA GLN A 25 3.49 3.46 -18.75
C GLN A 25 2.98 2.07 -19.15
N ALA A 26 3.35 1.64 -20.35
CA ALA A 26 3.05 0.30 -20.85
C ALA A 26 4.22 -0.67 -20.63
N PHE A 27 3.91 -1.92 -20.32
CA PHE A 27 4.87 -3.01 -20.25
C PHE A 27 4.20 -4.35 -20.59
N LYS A 28 5.02 -5.34 -20.97
CA LYS A 28 4.56 -6.69 -21.30
C LYS A 28 4.94 -7.65 -20.20
N THR A 29 4.03 -8.56 -19.85
CA THR A 29 4.27 -9.54 -18.81
C THR A 29 3.57 -10.86 -19.11
N LYS A 30 4.14 -11.97 -18.64
CA LYS A 30 3.59 -13.32 -18.83
C LYS A 30 2.63 -13.66 -17.70
N VAL A 31 1.45 -14.17 -18.04
CA VAL A 31 0.51 -14.70 -17.04
C VAL A 31 1.04 -16.00 -16.47
N VAL A 32 1.05 -16.10 -15.15
CA VAL A 32 1.45 -17.29 -14.39
C VAL A 32 0.24 -18.01 -13.79
N GLY A 33 0.44 -19.23 -13.33
CA GLY A 33 -0.62 -20.04 -12.74
C GLY A 33 -1.69 -20.53 -13.74
N VAL A 34 -1.38 -20.49 -15.03
CA VAL A 34 -2.32 -20.85 -16.12
C VAL A 34 -2.64 -22.35 -16.20
N THR A 35 -1.87 -23.20 -15.51
CA THR A 35 -2.06 -24.66 -15.48
C THR A 35 -2.94 -25.14 -14.33
N TYR A 36 -3.26 -24.27 -13.37
CA TYR A 36 -4.13 -24.60 -12.24
C TYR A 36 -5.61 -24.50 -12.64
N SER A 37 -6.46 -25.22 -11.91
CA SER A 37 -7.90 -25.03 -11.94
C SER A 37 -8.32 -23.79 -11.16
N ASN A 38 -9.45 -23.20 -11.54
CA ASN A 38 -10.15 -22.22 -10.73
C ASN A 38 -10.88 -22.89 -9.55
N THR A 39 -11.35 -22.08 -8.60
CA THR A 39 -12.08 -22.54 -7.41
C THR A 39 -13.40 -23.25 -7.74
N ASP A 40 -14.02 -22.90 -8.86
CA ASP A 40 -15.21 -23.55 -9.40
C ASP A 40 -14.92 -24.87 -10.15
N GLY A 41 -13.66 -25.33 -10.16
CA GLY A 41 -13.20 -26.52 -10.85
C GLY A 41 -12.93 -26.32 -12.34
N THR A 42 -13.19 -25.14 -12.92
CA THR A 42 -12.91 -24.90 -14.33
C THR A 42 -11.40 -24.90 -14.60
N LEU A 43 -10.99 -25.57 -15.68
CA LEU A 43 -9.59 -25.58 -16.11
C LEU A 43 -9.26 -24.30 -16.87
N ARG A 44 -8.33 -23.50 -16.35
CA ARG A 44 -7.86 -22.26 -17.02
C ARG A 44 -7.37 -22.53 -18.44
N GLN A 45 -6.73 -23.69 -18.67
CA GLN A 45 -6.29 -24.14 -19.99
C GLN A 45 -7.41 -24.26 -21.02
N ASN A 46 -8.64 -24.53 -20.60
CA ASN A 46 -9.79 -24.53 -21.51
C ASN A 46 -10.22 -23.11 -21.86
N LEU A 47 -10.24 -22.21 -20.87
CA LEU A 47 -10.54 -20.78 -21.09
C LEU A 47 -9.55 -20.14 -22.06
N LEU A 48 -8.27 -20.46 -21.91
CA LEU A 48 -7.16 -19.93 -22.70
C LEU A 48 -7.25 -20.26 -24.20
N LYS A 49 -7.92 -21.36 -24.57
CA LYS A 49 -8.06 -21.80 -25.97
C LYS A 49 -8.80 -20.76 -26.81
N ASP A 50 -9.87 -20.21 -26.25
CA ASP A 50 -10.85 -19.40 -26.96
C ASP A 50 -10.48 -17.90 -27.02
N LEU A 51 -9.48 -17.50 -26.23
CA LEU A 51 -9.01 -16.11 -26.19
C LEU A 51 -8.29 -15.70 -27.48
N LYS A 52 -8.46 -14.43 -27.83
CA LYS A 52 -7.85 -13.81 -29.02
C LYS A 52 -6.84 -12.73 -28.62
N GLU A 53 -5.82 -12.55 -29.46
CA GLU A 53 -4.92 -11.41 -29.32
C GLU A 53 -5.69 -10.09 -29.52
N GLY A 54 -5.33 -9.06 -28.76
CA GLY A 54 -6.03 -7.78 -28.69
C GLY A 54 -7.26 -7.76 -27.78
N GLU A 55 -7.72 -8.91 -27.28
CA GLU A 55 -8.88 -8.96 -26.38
C GLU A 55 -8.55 -8.29 -25.02
N PRO A 56 -9.45 -7.46 -24.48
CA PRO A 56 -9.25 -6.85 -23.17
C PRO A 56 -9.40 -7.87 -22.05
N VAL A 57 -8.61 -7.69 -20.99
CA VAL A 57 -8.70 -8.46 -19.75
C VAL A 57 -8.77 -7.54 -18.55
N TYR A 58 -9.39 -8.01 -17.47
CA TYR A 58 -9.50 -7.28 -16.22
C TYR A 58 -8.42 -7.71 -15.23
N LEU A 59 -7.79 -6.73 -14.59
CA LEU A 59 -6.83 -6.94 -13.52
C LEU A 59 -7.52 -6.63 -12.19
N ILE A 60 -7.51 -7.60 -11.27
CA ILE A 60 -8.15 -7.47 -9.96
C ILE A 60 -7.10 -7.73 -8.87
N ARG A 61 -7.01 -6.82 -7.90
CA ARG A 61 -6.17 -7.00 -6.72
C ARG A 61 -6.73 -8.11 -5.84
N ASP A 62 -5.91 -9.12 -5.57
CA ASP A 62 -6.20 -10.17 -4.59
C ASP A 62 -5.34 -9.93 -3.35
N ARG A 63 -5.85 -9.10 -2.43
CA ARG A 63 -5.10 -8.68 -1.21
C ARG A 63 -5.01 -9.77 -0.14
N LYS A 64 -5.88 -10.77 -0.21
CA LYS A 64 -5.96 -11.88 0.76
C LYS A 64 -5.29 -13.15 0.24
N ASN A 65 -4.57 -13.04 -0.87
CA ASN A 65 -3.86 -14.17 -1.45
C ASN A 65 -2.80 -14.71 -0.46
N GLU A 66 -2.87 -16.01 -0.17
CA GLU A 66 -1.99 -16.66 0.80
C GLU A 66 -0.52 -16.72 0.35
N HIS A 67 -0.26 -16.60 -0.95
CA HIS A 67 1.08 -16.76 -1.52
C HIS A 67 1.77 -15.41 -1.80
N SER A 68 1.02 -14.35 -2.12
CA SER A 68 1.59 -13.02 -2.37
C SER A 68 0.65 -11.88 -2.00
N LYS A 69 1.14 -10.94 -1.19
CA LYS A 69 0.47 -9.66 -0.91
C LYS A 69 0.31 -8.74 -2.13
N TYR A 70 1.09 -8.93 -3.19
CA TYR A 70 1.02 -8.14 -4.42
C TYR A 70 0.25 -8.86 -5.54
N ALA A 71 -0.46 -9.94 -5.24
CA ALA A 71 -1.16 -10.74 -6.24
C ALA A 71 -2.18 -9.93 -7.06
N VAL A 72 -2.03 -9.98 -8.39
CA VAL A 72 -2.98 -9.39 -9.33
C VAL A 72 -3.56 -10.53 -10.18
N ALA A 73 -4.82 -10.83 -9.96
CA ALA A 73 -5.54 -11.84 -10.72
C ALA A 73 -5.98 -11.28 -12.08
N VAL A 74 -5.91 -12.13 -13.12
CA VAL A 74 -6.29 -11.79 -14.48
C VAL A 74 -7.61 -12.48 -14.81
N TYR A 75 -8.60 -11.71 -15.28
CA TYR A 75 -9.93 -12.19 -15.65
C TYR A 75 -10.25 -11.84 -17.10
N ASN A 76 -10.99 -12.72 -17.78
CA ASN A 76 -11.57 -12.39 -19.09
C ASN A 76 -12.85 -11.54 -18.95
N GLN A 77 -13.46 -11.17 -20.08
CA GLN A 77 -14.69 -10.39 -20.10
C GLN A 77 -15.91 -11.10 -19.47
N LYS A 78 -15.84 -12.42 -19.29
CA LYS A 78 -16.88 -13.25 -18.67
C LYS A 78 -16.65 -13.46 -17.16
N ASN A 79 -15.75 -12.68 -16.54
CA ASN A 79 -15.34 -12.82 -15.15
C ASN A 79 -14.76 -14.19 -14.78
N GLN A 80 -14.13 -14.87 -15.74
CA GLN A 80 -13.44 -16.14 -15.50
C GLN A 80 -11.95 -15.88 -15.33
N GLN A 81 -11.38 -16.40 -14.24
CA GLN A 81 -9.97 -16.19 -13.95
C GLN A 81 -9.10 -17.00 -14.93
N LEU A 82 -8.11 -16.33 -15.51
CA LEU A 82 -7.14 -16.87 -16.45
C LEU A 82 -5.80 -17.23 -15.80
N GLY A 83 -5.48 -16.57 -14.67
CA GLY A 83 -4.25 -16.76 -13.92
C GLY A 83 -3.93 -15.54 -13.06
N TYR A 84 -2.65 -15.31 -12.80
CA TYR A 84 -2.13 -14.17 -12.07
C TYR A 84 -1.00 -13.49 -12.85
N LEU A 85 -0.76 -12.22 -12.58
CA LEU A 85 0.50 -11.58 -12.95
C LEU A 85 1.63 -12.06 -12.03
N PRO A 86 2.90 -12.01 -12.49
CA PRO A 86 4.04 -12.21 -11.63
C PRO A 86 4.03 -11.19 -10.48
N ASP A 87 4.67 -11.57 -9.37
CA ASP A 87 4.74 -10.75 -8.17
C ASP A 87 5.45 -9.42 -8.44
N ASP A 88 4.70 -8.32 -8.48
CA ASP A 88 5.21 -6.97 -8.77
C ASP A 88 4.57 -5.92 -7.85
N ASN A 89 5.40 -5.34 -6.98
CA ASN A 89 4.95 -4.30 -6.07
C ASN A 89 4.58 -2.99 -6.78
N ARG A 90 5.12 -2.72 -7.97
CA ARG A 90 4.93 -1.44 -8.67
C ARG A 90 3.52 -1.33 -9.22
N LEU A 91 3.04 -2.38 -9.89
CA LEU A 91 1.68 -2.42 -10.42
C LEU A 91 0.65 -2.53 -9.29
N SER A 92 0.87 -3.43 -8.32
CA SER A 92 -0.08 -3.63 -7.21
C SER A 92 -0.25 -2.36 -6.38
N SER A 93 0.84 -1.68 -6.02
CA SER A 93 0.78 -0.40 -5.30
C SER A 93 0.08 0.69 -6.13
N HIS A 94 0.30 0.72 -7.45
CA HIS A 94 -0.40 1.65 -8.35
C HIS A 94 -1.92 1.43 -8.32
N MET A 95 -2.37 0.17 -8.41
CA MET A 95 -3.78 -0.18 -8.33
C MET A 95 -4.37 0.12 -6.94
N ASP A 96 -3.63 -0.20 -5.88
CA ASP A 96 -4.03 0.04 -4.48
C ASP A 96 -4.18 1.54 -4.17
N MET A 97 -3.35 2.38 -4.80
CA MET A 97 -3.45 3.84 -4.75
C MET A 97 -4.52 4.41 -5.69
N GLY A 98 -5.36 3.58 -6.32
CA GLY A 98 -6.45 4.02 -7.20
C GLY A 98 -6.02 4.46 -8.59
N GLY A 99 -4.83 4.04 -9.02
CA GLY A 99 -4.31 4.32 -10.35
C GLY A 99 -5.03 3.50 -11.42
N GLU A 100 -5.30 4.12 -12.56
CA GLU A 100 -5.92 3.43 -13.69
C GLU A 100 -5.01 2.34 -14.24
N THR A 101 -5.60 1.20 -14.57
CA THR A 101 -4.90 0.09 -15.23
C THR A 101 -5.74 -0.48 -16.36
N LYS A 102 -5.10 -0.73 -17.51
CA LYS A 102 -5.70 -1.39 -18.67
C LYS A 102 -4.81 -2.54 -19.08
N ALA A 103 -5.40 -3.64 -19.53
CA ALA A 103 -4.64 -4.79 -19.98
C ALA A 103 -5.31 -5.47 -21.17
N PHE A 104 -4.48 -5.90 -22.12
CA PHE A 104 -4.91 -6.60 -23.34
C PHE A 104 -4.04 -7.82 -23.57
N ILE A 105 -4.59 -8.83 -24.24
CA ILE A 105 -3.83 -10.00 -24.65
C ILE A 105 -2.89 -9.59 -25.78
N PHE A 106 -1.60 -9.43 -25.47
CA PHE A 106 -0.60 -9.11 -26.47
C PHE A 106 -0.28 -10.30 -27.37
N ARG A 107 -0.14 -11.49 -26.76
CA ARG A 107 0.17 -12.72 -27.50
C ARG A 107 -0.33 -13.97 -26.77
N LYS A 108 -0.88 -14.92 -27.51
CA LYS A 108 -1.13 -16.29 -27.02
C LYS A 108 0.07 -17.18 -27.29
N LEU A 109 0.49 -17.96 -26.31
CA LEU A 109 1.64 -18.87 -26.38
C LEU A 109 1.18 -20.32 -26.31
N GLY A 110 1.95 -21.23 -26.91
CA GLY A 110 1.71 -22.67 -26.83
C GLY A 110 0.45 -23.12 -27.58
N GLY A 111 -0.16 -24.22 -27.12
CA GLY A 111 -1.21 -24.93 -27.82
C GLY A 111 -0.66 -25.97 -28.81
N PRO A 112 -1.51 -26.90 -29.27
CA PRO A 112 -1.14 -27.86 -30.30
C PRO A 112 -0.94 -27.17 -31.63
N SER A 113 0.20 -27.49 -32.26
CA SER A 113 0.50 -27.10 -33.64
C SER A 113 -0.51 -27.72 -34.60
N PHE A 114 -0.54 -27.22 -35.84
CA PHE A 114 -1.42 -27.75 -36.88
C PHE A 114 -1.23 -29.27 -37.09
N PHE A 115 0.02 -29.72 -37.13
CA PHE A 115 0.34 -31.15 -37.25
C PHE A 115 -0.07 -31.94 -36.01
N GLU A 116 0.17 -31.42 -34.80
CA GLU A 116 -0.25 -32.10 -33.55
C GLU A 116 -1.77 -32.25 -33.46
N ARG A 117 -2.55 -31.25 -33.92
CA ARG A 117 -4.01 -31.36 -34.02
C ARG A 117 -4.44 -32.45 -35.00
N LEU A 118 -3.75 -32.56 -36.13
CA LEU A 118 -4.07 -33.53 -37.18
C LEU A 118 -3.79 -34.97 -36.74
N PHE A 119 -2.82 -35.18 -35.86
CA PHE A 119 -2.44 -36.50 -35.34
C PHE A 119 -2.95 -36.80 -33.92
N GLY A 120 -3.84 -35.97 -33.37
CA GLY A 120 -4.42 -36.19 -32.04
C GLY A 120 -3.42 -36.10 -30.88
N GLN A 121 -2.28 -35.43 -31.06
CA GLN A 121 -1.26 -35.27 -30.02
C GLN A 121 -1.58 -34.12 -29.07
N THR A 122 -1.27 -34.30 -27.79
CA THR A 122 -1.37 -33.26 -26.77
C THR A 122 -0.23 -32.26 -26.95
N GLY A 123 -0.53 -31.11 -27.57
CA GLY A 123 0.42 -30.01 -27.70
C GLY A 123 0.79 -29.36 -26.37
N LYS A 124 1.66 -28.34 -26.45
CA LYS A 124 2.10 -27.57 -25.27
C LYS A 124 0.92 -26.87 -24.60
N SER A 125 1.00 -26.68 -23.29
CA SER A 125 0.02 -25.86 -22.54
C SER A 125 -0.06 -24.44 -23.10
N TYR A 126 -1.25 -23.88 -23.10
CA TYR A 126 -1.49 -22.49 -23.47
C TYR A 126 -0.94 -21.54 -22.41
N GLY A 127 -0.40 -20.42 -22.85
CA GLY A 127 0.00 -19.30 -22.00
C GLY A 127 -0.38 -17.96 -22.62
N LEU A 128 -0.25 -16.88 -21.85
CA LEU A 128 -0.55 -15.52 -22.31
C LEU A 128 0.60 -14.57 -21.98
N ILE A 129 0.85 -13.66 -22.91
CA ILE A 129 1.55 -12.41 -22.64
C ILE A 129 0.50 -11.31 -22.70
N LEU A 130 0.45 -10.49 -21.65
CA LEU A 130 -0.38 -9.29 -21.62
C LEU A 130 0.46 -8.06 -21.86
N GLU A 131 -0.13 -7.07 -22.49
CA GLU A 131 0.34 -5.69 -22.44
C GLU A 131 -0.50 -4.96 -21.39
N VAL A 132 0.16 -4.42 -20.38
CA VAL A 132 -0.45 -3.71 -19.25
C VAL A 132 -0.04 -2.25 -19.32
N THR A 133 -1.01 -1.36 -19.27
CA THR A 133 -0.81 0.09 -19.21
C THR A 133 -1.25 0.60 -17.85
N LYS A 134 -0.35 1.28 -17.15
CA LYS A 134 -0.66 2.10 -15.97
C LYS A 134 -0.96 3.51 -16.46
N GLY A 135 -2.16 4.00 -16.18
CA GLY A 135 -2.55 5.38 -16.45
C GLY A 135 -2.45 6.25 -15.21
N ASN A 136 -3.15 7.38 -15.23
CA ASN A 136 -3.15 8.36 -14.15
C ASN A 136 -3.93 7.90 -12.90
N PHE A 137 -3.76 8.62 -11.80
CA PHE A 137 -4.64 8.52 -10.63
C PHE A 137 -5.89 9.38 -10.83
N ASP A 138 -7.00 8.97 -10.21
CA ASP A 138 -8.18 9.84 -10.07
C ASP A 138 -7.88 10.95 -9.06
N TRP A 139 -7.21 12.01 -9.53
CA TRP A 139 -6.77 13.12 -8.68
C TRP A 139 -7.93 13.86 -8.02
N LYS A 140 -9.12 13.83 -8.60
CA LYS A 140 -10.33 14.39 -7.97
C LYS A 140 -10.69 13.65 -6.69
N LYS A 141 -10.44 12.34 -6.63
CA LYS A 141 -10.61 11.53 -5.41
C LYS A 141 -9.39 11.59 -4.49
N VAL A 142 -8.18 11.62 -5.05
CA VAL A 142 -6.93 11.55 -4.27
C VAL A 142 -6.58 12.87 -3.58
N ALA A 143 -6.76 14.02 -4.23
CA ALA A 143 -6.33 15.30 -3.67
C ALA A 143 -6.99 15.63 -2.30
N PRO A 144 -8.30 15.42 -2.09
CA PRO A 144 -8.92 15.62 -0.79
C PRO A 144 -8.32 14.73 0.31
N ILE A 145 -7.96 13.48 -0.02
CA ILE A 145 -7.35 12.52 0.90
C ILE A 145 -5.98 13.02 1.34
N GLN A 146 -5.16 13.48 0.38
CA GLN A 146 -3.85 14.05 0.67
C GLN A 146 -3.94 15.31 1.54
N ASP A 147 -4.93 16.17 1.29
CA ASP A 147 -5.12 17.38 2.09
C ASP A 147 -5.57 17.09 3.51
N GLU A 148 -6.35 16.04 3.72
CA GLU A 148 -6.66 15.54 5.06
C GLU A 148 -5.43 14.94 5.76
N ASP A 149 -4.64 14.09 5.09
CA ASP A 149 -3.38 13.55 5.64
C ASP A 149 -2.41 14.68 6.05
N LYS A 150 -2.27 15.71 5.22
CA LYS A 150 -1.47 16.92 5.54
C LYS A 150 -1.95 17.61 6.81
N LYS A 151 -3.27 17.74 7.03
CA LYS A 151 -3.82 18.33 8.26
C LYS A 151 -3.45 17.49 9.49
N ILE A 152 -3.47 16.15 9.38
CA ILE A 152 -3.02 15.27 10.47
C ILE A 152 -1.51 15.46 10.71
N ALA A 153 -0.71 15.54 9.64
CA ALA A 153 0.73 15.78 9.73
C ALA A 153 1.07 17.13 10.39
N SER A 154 0.34 18.21 10.08
CA SER A 154 0.52 19.52 10.73
C SER A 154 0.21 19.48 12.23
N ARG A 155 -0.80 18.71 12.65
CA ARG A 155 -1.09 18.47 14.07
C ARG A 155 0.03 17.68 14.74
N ALA A 156 0.57 16.65 14.07
CA ALA A 156 1.70 15.88 14.59
C ALA A 156 2.97 16.71 14.76
N LEU A 157 3.24 17.65 13.85
CA LEU A 157 4.32 18.61 14.00
C LEU A 157 4.10 19.55 15.19
N SER A 158 2.87 20.04 15.37
CA SER A 158 2.50 20.89 16.50
C SER A 158 2.67 20.15 17.84
N ALA A 159 2.24 18.89 17.93
CA ALA A 159 2.45 18.04 19.09
C ALA A 159 3.93 17.82 19.39
N LYS A 160 4.77 17.66 18.36
CA LYS A 160 6.22 17.53 18.52
C LYS A 160 6.86 18.76 19.15
N ASN A 161 6.38 19.96 18.81
CA ASN A 161 6.88 21.21 19.37
C ASN A 161 6.51 21.39 20.85
N LEU A 162 5.48 20.68 21.34
CA LEU A 162 5.08 20.68 22.75
C LEU A 162 5.95 19.77 23.62
N GLU A 163 6.71 18.83 23.04
CA GLU A 163 7.44 17.82 23.82
C GLU A 163 8.43 18.40 24.83
N SER A 164 8.99 19.59 24.57
CA SER A 164 9.95 20.24 25.45
C SER A 164 9.31 21.14 26.50
N SER A 165 8.21 21.82 26.16
CA SER A 165 7.53 22.79 27.03
C SER A 165 6.45 22.15 27.89
N ASP A 166 5.67 21.23 27.32
CA ASP A 166 4.56 20.55 27.97
C ASP A 166 4.43 19.09 27.47
N PRO A 167 5.23 18.16 28.03
CA PRO A 167 5.23 16.76 27.64
C PRO A 167 3.87 16.07 27.82
N ALA A 168 3.07 16.48 28.82
CA ALA A 168 1.77 15.90 29.08
C ALA A 168 0.78 16.25 27.97
N LYS A 169 0.73 17.53 27.59
CA LYS A 169 -0.10 17.99 26.46
C LYS A 169 0.37 17.42 25.13
N ALA A 170 1.68 17.21 24.96
CA ALA A 170 2.21 16.52 23.78
C ALA A 170 1.68 15.08 23.66
N ILE A 171 1.63 14.33 24.78
CA ILE A 171 1.06 12.98 24.82
C ILE A 171 -0.42 13.01 24.43
N GLU A 172 -1.22 13.89 25.03
CA GLU A 172 -2.65 14.02 24.71
C GLU A 172 -2.89 14.29 23.23
N ALA A 173 -2.16 15.26 22.66
CA ALA A 173 -2.24 15.58 21.24
C ALA A 173 -1.86 14.39 20.34
N TYR A 174 -0.85 13.61 20.72
CA TYR A 174 -0.47 12.40 19.97
C TYR A 174 -1.53 11.29 20.04
N LEU A 175 -2.22 11.13 21.17
CA LEU A 175 -3.32 10.17 21.29
C LEU A 175 -4.50 10.56 20.39
N GLU A 176 -4.86 11.85 20.34
CA GLU A 176 -5.86 12.36 19.40
C GLU A 176 -5.47 12.15 17.93
N ILE A 177 -4.18 12.27 17.62
CA ILE A 177 -3.64 11.97 16.29
C ILE A 177 -3.78 10.49 15.95
N ILE A 178 -3.54 9.57 16.90
CA ILE A 178 -3.77 8.14 16.68
C ILE A 178 -5.23 7.89 16.32
N GLU A 179 -6.18 8.47 17.06
CA GLU A 179 -7.61 8.31 16.75
C GLU A 179 -7.97 8.93 15.39
N SER A 180 -7.39 10.08 15.04
CA SER A 180 -7.57 10.69 13.72
C SER A 180 -7.03 9.80 12.60
N ILE A 181 -5.88 9.14 12.80
CA ILE A 181 -5.29 8.21 11.82
C ILE A 181 -6.17 6.96 11.68
N LYS A 182 -6.68 6.41 12.77
CA LYS A 182 -7.62 5.28 12.71
C LYS A 182 -8.87 5.63 11.91
N GLN A 183 -9.48 6.78 12.21
CA GLN A 183 -10.64 7.26 11.48
C GLN A 183 -10.33 7.47 9.99
N PHE A 184 -9.15 8.03 9.68
CA PHE A 184 -8.67 8.21 8.31
C PHE A 184 -8.54 6.87 7.58
N ASP A 185 -7.83 5.90 8.16
CA ASP A 185 -7.62 4.57 7.59
C ASP A 185 -8.95 3.80 7.39
N CYS A 186 -9.93 3.98 8.29
CA CYS A 186 -11.24 3.32 8.19
C CYS A 186 -12.18 3.89 7.11
N LYS A 187 -11.88 5.05 6.49
CA LYS A 187 -12.76 5.64 5.47
C LYS A 187 -12.80 4.83 4.18
N SER A 188 -11.65 4.34 3.72
CA SER A 188 -11.53 3.41 2.60
C SER A 188 -10.09 2.91 2.46
N ASP A 189 -9.91 1.79 1.75
CA ASP A 189 -8.58 1.29 1.34
C ASP A 189 -7.72 2.41 0.72
N LEU A 190 -8.33 3.27 -0.10
CA LEU A 190 -7.63 4.38 -0.76
C LEU A 190 -7.02 5.37 0.25
N HIS A 191 -7.71 5.67 1.36
CA HIS A 191 -7.16 6.52 2.40
C HIS A 191 -5.93 5.86 3.01
N GLN A 192 -6.03 4.59 3.38
CA GLN A 192 -4.95 3.83 3.98
C GLN A 192 -3.68 3.83 3.10
N TYR A 193 -3.81 3.65 1.78
CA TYR A 193 -2.65 3.65 0.85
C TYR A 193 -2.07 5.05 0.57
N TRP A 194 -2.89 6.10 0.68
CA TRP A 194 -2.44 7.49 0.55
C TRP A 194 -1.97 8.12 1.85
N ARG A 195 -2.12 7.44 2.99
CA ARG A 195 -1.55 7.89 4.27
C ARG A 195 -0.04 8.05 4.17
N ARG A 196 0.47 9.16 4.68
CA ARG A 196 1.92 9.42 4.85
C ARG A 196 2.28 9.75 6.29
N VAL A 197 1.32 10.20 7.10
CA VAL A 197 1.52 10.36 8.53
C VAL A 197 1.68 8.99 9.21
N ARG A 198 2.70 8.87 10.08
CA ARG A 198 2.94 7.66 10.88
C ARG A 198 2.27 7.77 12.23
N LEU A 199 1.87 6.63 12.78
CA LEU A 199 1.41 6.55 14.16
C LEU A 199 2.53 7.00 15.11
N PRO A 200 2.31 8.01 15.99
CA PRO A 200 3.35 8.59 16.85
C PRO A 200 3.69 7.73 18.08
N VAL A 201 3.57 6.39 18.00
CA VAL A 201 3.74 5.48 19.14
C VAL A 201 5.15 5.50 19.71
N ASP A 202 6.17 5.60 18.84
CA ASP A 202 7.56 5.76 19.30
C ASP A 202 7.72 7.01 20.18
N ARG A 203 7.10 8.13 19.79
CA ARG A 203 7.16 9.40 20.54
C ARG A 203 6.40 9.29 21.86
N ILE A 204 5.15 8.81 21.83
CA ILE A 204 4.32 8.64 23.02
C ILE A 204 5.02 7.75 24.05
N SER A 205 5.50 6.57 23.64
CA SER A 205 6.18 5.65 24.55
C SER A 205 7.49 6.24 25.10
N LEU A 206 8.23 7.03 24.32
CA LEU A 206 9.39 7.75 24.83
C LEU A 206 9.03 8.77 25.92
N LEU A 207 7.94 9.54 25.72
CA LEU A 207 7.48 10.52 26.70
C LEU A 207 6.98 9.84 27.99
N TYR A 208 6.27 8.71 27.88
CA TYR A 208 5.88 7.91 29.05
C TYR A 208 7.09 7.34 29.82
N ASP A 209 8.17 6.88 29.15
CA ASP A 209 9.40 6.43 29.83
C ASP A 209 10.00 7.57 30.68
N LYS A 210 10.08 8.77 30.08
CA LYS A 210 10.64 9.97 30.73
C LYS A 210 9.81 10.40 31.93
N ALA A 211 8.48 10.35 31.81
CA ALA A 211 7.54 10.66 32.88
C ALA A 211 7.42 9.55 33.95
N LYS A 212 8.17 8.44 33.81
CA LYS A 212 8.08 7.25 34.66
C LYS A 212 6.68 6.62 34.72
N GLN A 213 5.84 6.84 33.71
CA GLN A 213 4.52 6.25 33.57
C GLN A 213 4.62 4.95 32.76
N TYR A 214 5.30 3.95 33.31
CA TYR A 214 5.70 2.74 32.58
C TYR A 214 4.49 1.92 32.11
N ASP A 215 3.44 1.78 32.91
CA ASP A 215 2.24 1.03 32.54
C ASP A 215 1.63 1.54 31.25
N LYS A 216 1.42 2.86 31.15
CA LYS A 216 0.86 3.49 29.95
C LYS A 216 1.77 3.34 28.74
N GLY A 217 3.08 3.45 28.94
CA GLY A 217 4.09 3.23 27.90
C GLY A 217 4.09 1.79 27.37
N ILE A 218 3.90 0.81 28.25
CA ILE A 218 3.77 -0.59 27.89
C ILE A 218 2.45 -0.84 27.15
N SER A 219 1.33 -0.34 27.68
CA SER A 219 0.01 -0.52 27.06
C SER A 219 -0.02 -0.01 25.61
N ILE A 220 0.53 1.18 25.33
CA ILE A 220 0.53 1.72 23.97
C ILE A 220 1.45 0.93 23.02
N LEU A 221 2.57 0.41 23.51
CA LEU A 221 3.49 -0.42 22.71
C LEU A 221 2.87 -1.77 22.39
N LEU A 222 2.25 -2.43 23.37
CA LEU A 222 1.55 -3.71 23.16
C LEU A 222 0.37 -3.54 22.21
N TRP A 223 -0.42 -2.49 22.37
CA TRP A 223 -1.49 -2.14 21.43
C TRP A 223 -0.93 -2.01 20.01
N TYR A 224 0.16 -1.24 19.83
CA TYR A 224 0.75 -1.04 18.50
C TYR A 224 1.27 -2.34 17.88
N PHE A 225 1.94 -3.20 18.66
CA PHE A 225 2.43 -4.48 18.14
C PHE A 225 1.31 -5.47 17.79
N SER A 226 0.09 -5.26 18.30
CA SER A 226 -1.12 -5.99 17.90
C SER A 226 -1.86 -5.34 16.71
N TYR A 227 -1.49 -4.11 16.34
CA TYR A 227 -2.16 -3.33 15.31
C TYR A 227 -1.52 -3.55 13.93
N GLU A 228 -2.32 -3.90 12.92
CA GLU A 228 -1.85 -4.10 11.56
C GLU A 228 -1.69 -2.76 10.82
N ASP A 229 -0.55 -2.10 11.06
CA ASP A 229 -0.20 -0.82 10.42
C ASP A 229 0.28 -1.05 8.98
N VAL A 230 -0.44 -0.51 8.00
CA VAL A 230 -0.05 -0.57 6.58
C VAL A 230 1.15 0.30 6.25
N TYR A 231 1.50 1.26 7.12
CA TYR A 231 2.67 2.11 6.95
C TYR A 231 3.55 2.11 8.21
N PRO A 232 4.18 0.96 8.54
CA PRO A 232 4.93 0.81 9.78
C PRO A 232 6.23 1.64 9.77
N PRO A 233 6.79 1.97 10.94
CA PRO A 233 8.13 2.52 11.08
C PRO A 233 9.19 1.60 10.46
N SER A 234 10.39 2.15 10.27
CA SER A 234 11.53 1.35 9.84
C SER A 234 11.86 0.24 10.85
N PRO A 235 12.46 -0.88 10.41
CA PRO A 235 12.87 -1.97 11.32
C PRO A 235 13.75 -1.50 12.48
N SER A 236 14.57 -0.47 12.28
CA SER A 236 15.37 0.17 13.33
C SER A 236 14.51 0.80 14.44
N VAL A 237 13.46 1.54 14.07
CA VAL A 237 12.54 2.16 15.03
C VAL A 237 11.73 1.09 15.76
N LEU A 238 11.25 0.06 15.06
CA LEU A 238 10.56 -1.07 15.67
C LEU A 238 11.44 -1.78 16.71
N LYS A 239 12.72 -2.01 16.39
CA LYS A 239 13.70 -2.57 17.34
C LYS A 239 13.85 -1.68 18.58
N THR A 240 13.95 -0.36 18.41
CA THR A 240 14.02 0.58 19.53
C THR A 240 12.76 0.54 20.39
N MET A 241 11.58 0.46 19.78
CA MET A 241 10.30 0.31 20.49
C MET A 241 10.25 -0.98 21.31
N GLN A 242 10.71 -2.11 20.74
CA GLN A 242 10.78 -3.40 21.44
C GLN A 242 11.73 -3.34 22.64
N GLN A 243 12.92 -2.76 22.46
CA GLN A 243 13.88 -2.60 23.56
C GLN A 243 13.31 -1.71 24.68
N ARG A 244 12.57 -0.66 24.32
CA ARG A 244 11.89 0.23 25.27
C ARG A 244 10.83 -0.53 26.06
N LEU A 245 10.02 -1.37 25.40
CA LEU A 245 9.02 -2.23 26.04
C LEU A 245 9.65 -3.11 27.13
N GLU A 246 10.70 -3.85 26.80
CA GLU A 246 11.38 -4.75 27.74
C GLU A 246 12.05 -3.97 28.89
N LYS A 247 12.65 -2.82 28.60
CA LYS A 247 13.21 -1.93 29.62
C LYS A 247 12.14 -1.44 30.59
N MET A 248 10.97 -1.01 30.12
CA MET A 248 9.88 -0.55 30.99
C MET A 248 9.34 -1.68 31.87
N LYS A 249 9.12 -2.88 31.31
CA LYS A 249 8.72 -4.07 32.08
C LYS A 249 9.67 -4.36 33.24
N SER A 250 10.98 -4.31 32.97
CA SER A 250 12.01 -4.51 34.01
C SER A 250 12.00 -3.42 35.09
N LYS A 251 11.54 -2.20 34.79
CA LYS A 251 11.45 -1.12 35.79
C LYS A 251 10.25 -1.31 36.72
N ILE A 252 9.11 -1.77 36.19
CA ILE A 252 7.93 -2.08 37.01
C ILE A 252 8.25 -3.20 37.99
N SER A 253 8.84 -4.31 37.52
CA SER A 253 9.16 -5.43 38.39
C SER A 253 10.15 -5.09 39.53
N LYS A 254 10.97 -4.05 39.34
CA LYS A 254 11.87 -3.51 40.38
C LYS A 254 11.21 -2.51 41.33
N GLN A 255 10.06 -1.95 40.96
CA GLN A 255 9.27 -1.06 41.84
C GLN A 255 8.36 -1.87 42.77
N GLU A 256 8.02 -3.09 42.38
CA GLU A 256 7.16 -4.02 43.15
C GLU A 256 7.95 -4.96 44.07
N ALA A 257 9.28 -5.03 43.92
CA ALA A 257 10.21 -5.83 44.72
C ALA A 257 10.87 -4.99 45.82
#